data_AF-A0A726IE60-F1
#
_entry.id   AF-A0A726IE60-F1
#
_cell.length_a   1.000
_cell.length_b   1.000
_cell.length_c   1.000
_cell.angle_alpha   90.00
_cell.angle_beta   90.00
_cell.angle_gamma   90.00
#
_symmetry.space_group_name_H-M   'P 1'
#
loop_
_entity.id
_entity.type
_entity.pdbx_description
1 polymer ?
#
loop_
_entity_poly.entity_id
_entity_poly.type
_entity_poly.pdbx_seq_one_letter_code
_entity_poly.pdbx_strand_id
1 'polypeptide(L)'
;GYLVGLAYIQNPFSSVSLKIFFSSFWLTFGIAIYLLRRKNKVMLTMRNKGEMASSKMLTLGIISFIGGVITSWIGNGIDVMFFCALILIFSESESIATASAVVVMSLISIFSTIINFSTGNYSTHTLEYLSATIPIVIFFAPLGIMYATKRGDLFIRKLLLLIVTIQYLVVASTYFHIINNLIISVCVILISALFLLLIN
;
A
#
# COMPACT_ATOMS: atom_id res chain seq x y z
N GLY A 1 -9.13 -10.90 -6.86
CA GLY A 1 -8.42 -10.86 -5.58
C GLY A 1 -9.40 -10.89 -4.43
N TYR A 2 -9.94 -9.74 -4.04
CA TYR A 2 -10.74 -9.58 -2.81
C TYR A 2 -11.89 -10.57 -2.65
N LEU A 3 -12.78 -10.68 -3.65
CA LEU A 3 -13.89 -11.64 -3.59
C LEU A 3 -13.43 -13.10 -3.44
N VAL A 4 -12.31 -13.46 -4.08
CA VAL A 4 -11.73 -14.80 -3.98
C VAL A 4 -11.15 -15.04 -2.59
N GLY A 5 -10.48 -14.03 -2.02
CA GLY A 5 -9.97 -14.09 -0.66
C GLY A 5 -11.09 -14.26 0.38
N LEU A 6 -12.16 -13.48 0.27
CA LEU A 6 -13.33 -13.59 1.14
C LEU A 6 -14.06 -14.93 1.03
N ALA A 7 -14.27 -15.43 -0.19
CA ALA A 7 -15.11 -16.60 -0.41
C ALA A 7 -14.39 -17.94 -0.17
N TYR A 8 -13.08 -18.02 -0.46
CA TYR A 8 -12.38 -19.30 -0.53
C TYR A 8 -11.17 -19.43 0.41
N ILE A 9 -10.68 -18.33 0.99
CA ILE A 9 -9.38 -18.34 1.69
C ILE A 9 -9.57 -17.88 3.14
N GLN A 10 -9.79 -18.85 4.04
CA GLN A 10 -9.80 -18.59 5.47
C GLN A 10 -8.45 -18.02 5.92
N ASN A 11 -8.48 -16.94 6.70
CA ASN A 11 -7.27 -16.28 7.20
C ASN A 11 -6.54 -17.19 8.20
N PRO A 12 -5.36 -17.73 7.87
CA PRO A 12 -4.62 -18.61 8.77
C PRO A 12 -3.77 -17.83 9.78
N PHE A 13 -3.65 -16.50 9.62
CA PHE A 13 -2.75 -15.66 10.40
C PHE A 13 -3.47 -14.87 11.48
N SER A 14 -2.79 -14.69 12.61
CA SER A 14 -3.28 -13.79 13.65
C SER A 14 -3.30 -12.34 13.15
N SER A 15 -4.28 -11.56 13.62
CA SER A 15 -4.39 -10.13 13.28
C SER A 15 -3.13 -9.34 13.66
N VAL A 16 -2.38 -9.79 14.67
CA VAL A 16 -1.10 -9.17 15.08
C VAL A 16 0.00 -9.44 14.05
N SER A 17 0.15 -10.69 13.62
CA SER A 17 1.16 -11.07 12.62
C SER A 17 0.96 -10.31 11.31
N LEU A 18 -0.29 -10.11 10.90
CA LEU A 18 -0.65 -9.36 9.69
C LEU A 18 -0.29 -7.88 9.78
N LYS A 19 -0.50 -7.25 10.94
CA LYS A 19 -0.11 -5.84 11.17
C LYS A 19 1.41 -5.66 11.12
N ILE A 20 2.15 -6.57 11.73
CA ILE A 20 3.62 -6.57 11.72
C ILE A 20 4.13 -6.77 10.29
N PHE A 21 3.58 -7.75 9.57
CA PHE A 21 3.91 -8.00 8.17
C PHE A 21 3.70 -6.74 7.31
N PHE A 22 2.51 -6.16 7.38
CA PHE A 22 2.16 -4.97 6.61
C PHE A 22 3.09 -3.80 6.92
N SER A 23 3.32 -3.50 8.20
CA SER A 23 4.17 -2.39 8.61
C SER A 23 5.63 -2.56 8.20
N SER A 24 6.14 -3.81 8.26
CA SER A 24 7.52 -4.14 7.90
C SER A 24 7.75 -4.08 6.38
N PHE A 25 6.80 -4.61 5.61
CA PHE A 25 6.80 -4.53 4.16
C PHE A 25 6.75 -3.06 3.69
N TRP A 26 5.82 -2.28 4.27
CA TRP A 26 5.62 -0.88 3.90
C TRP A 26 6.85 -0.03 4.22
N LEU A 27 7.52 -0.28 5.36
CA LEU A 27 8.79 0.38 5.69
C LEU A 27 9.89 0.09 4.67
N THR A 28 10.04 -1.17 4.28
CA THR A 28 11.06 -1.56 3.31
C THR A 28 10.82 -0.88 1.96
N PHE A 29 9.55 -0.79 1.55
CA PHE A 29 9.16 -0.08 0.35
C PHE A 29 9.44 1.43 0.43
N GLY A 30 9.11 2.10 1.55
CA GLY A 30 9.40 3.52 1.76
C GLY A 30 10.91 3.82 1.68
N ILE A 31 11.73 2.95 2.28
CA ILE A 31 13.20 3.03 2.18
C ILE A 31 13.67 2.81 0.75
N ALA A 32 13.10 1.83 0.04
CA ALA A 32 13.47 1.54 -1.34
C ALA A 32 13.24 2.76 -2.24
N ILE A 33 12.06 3.40 -2.21
CA ILE A 33 11.81 4.62 -3.00
C ILE A 33 12.84 5.71 -2.67
N TYR A 34 13.13 5.90 -1.38
CA TYR A 34 14.12 6.87 -0.92
C TYR A 34 15.51 6.61 -1.52
N LEU A 35 15.97 5.36 -1.50
CA LEU A 35 17.27 4.96 -2.06
C LEU A 35 17.31 5.03 -3.59
N LEU A 36 16.31 4.46 -4.26
CA LEU A 36 16.17 4.43 -5.73
C LEU A 36 16.27 5.84 -6.33
N ARG A 37 15.50 6.78 -5.77
CA ARG A 37 15.42 8.13 -6.31
C ARG A 37 16.41 9.11 -5.68
N ARG A 38 17.18 8.70 -4.67
CA ARG A 38 18.40 9.42 -4.26
C ARG A 38 19.52 9.24 -5.29
N LYS A 39 19.60 8.06 -5.90
CA LYS A 39 20.58 7.76 -6.97
C LYS A 39 20.16 8.31 -8.34
N ASN A 40 18.87 8.35 -8.65
CA ASN A 40 18.34 8.72 -9.97
C ASN A 40 18.07 10.22 -10.23
N LYS A 41 18.73 11.17 -9.56
CA LYS A 41 18.67 12.60 -9.97
C LYS A 41 19.12 12.83 -11.44
N VAL A 42 19.79 11.84 -12.05
CA VAL A 42 20.47 11.95 -13.34
C VAL A 42 19.72 11.24 -14.50
N MET A 43 18.76 10.34 -14.25
CA MET A 43 18.11 9.52 -15.31
C MET A 43 16.62 9.82 -15.52
N LEU A 44 16.18 11.07 -15.41
CA LEU A 44 14.82 11.46 -15.83
C LEU A 44 14.71 11.77 -17.33
N THR A 45 15.82 11.66 -18.06
CA THR A 45 15.84 11.80 -19.51
C THR A 45 15.97 10.41 -20.12
N MET A 46 14.95 9.97 -20.85
CA MET A 46 14.94 8.75 -21.68
C MET A 46 14.77 7.40 -20.95
N ARG A 47 13.54 7.01 -20.60
CA ARG A 47 13.19 5.58 -20.63
C ARG A 47 11.91 5.38 -21.43
N ASN A 48 12.10 4.78 -22.60
CA ASN A 48 11.12 4.47 -23.64
C ASN A 48 9.74 4.09 -23.11
N LYS A 49 8.76 4.94 -23.44
CA LYS A 49 7.32 4.73 -23.26
C LYS A 49 6.73 3.69 -24.24
N GLY A 50 7.56 3.02 -25.04
CA GLY A 50 7.15 2.35 -26.27
C GLY A 50 7.26 0.82 -26.32
N GLU A 51 8.00 0.16 -25.43
CA GLU A 51 8.20 -1.30 -25.55
C GLU A 51 7.70 -2.03 -24.28
N MET A 52 6.74 -2.94 -24.47
CA MET A 52 6.11 -3.83 -23.47
C MET A 52 5.01 -3.24 -22.55
N ALA A 53 4.12 -2.38 -23.06
CA ALA A 53 2.94 -1.95 -22.30
C ALA A 53 2.03 -3.12 -21.85
N SER A 54 1.86 -4.14 -22.71
CA SER A 54 1.00 -5.30 -22.40
C SER A 54 1.56 -6.19 -21.29
N SER A 55 2.87 -6.49 -21.32
CA SER A 55 3.52 -7.32 -20.30
C SER A 55 3.50 -6.64 -18.92
N LYS A 56 3.80 -5.33 -18.86
CA LYS A 56 3.73 -4.55 -17.62
C LYS A 56 2.32 -4.48 -17.04
N MET A 57 1.30 -4.38 -17.90
CA MET A 57 -0.10 -4.36 -17.48
C MET A 57 -0.56 -5.72 -16.95
N LEU A 58 -0.08 -6.81 -17.54
CA LEU A 58 -0.33 -8.17 -17.03
C LEU A 58 0.35 -8.38 -15.66
N THR A 59 1.60 -7.93 -15.49
CA THR A 59 2.29 -7.95 -14.19
C THR A 59 1.56 -7.11 -13.13
N LEU A 60 1.09 -5.91 -13.49
CA LEU A 60 0.25 -5.09 -12.62
C LEU A 60 -1.03 -5.81 -12.21
N GLY A 61 -1.70 -6.46 -13.16
CA GLY A 61 -2.91 -7.24 -12.91
C GLY A 61 -2.67 -8.38 -11.92
N ILE A 62 -1.59 -9.14 -12.09
CA ILE A 62 -1.21 -10.24 -11.18
C ILE A 62 -0.90 -9.71 -9.77
N ILE A 63 -0.06 -8.68 -9.67
CA ILE A 63 0.31 -8.08 -8.37
C ILE A 63 -0.92 -7.52 -7.66
N SER A 64 -1.80 -6.82 -8.39
CA SER A 64 -3.04 -6.27 -7.85
C SER A 64 -4.03 -7.38 -7.46
N PHE A 65 -4.05 -8.49 -8.19
CA PHE A 65 -4.88 -9.65 -7.86
C PHE A 65 -4.43 -10.30 -6.54
N ILE A 66 -3.11 -10.51 -6.38
CA ILE A 66 -2.50 -11.04 -5.16
C ILE A 66 -2.69 -10.07 -3.99
N GLY A 67 -2.44 -8.77 -4.21
CA GLY A 67 -2.74 -7.71 -3.25
C GLY A 67 -4.19 -7.71 -2.80
N GLY A 68 -5.12 -8.01 -3.71
CA GLY A 68 -6.53 -8.20 -3.40
C GLY A 68 -6.84 -9.47 -2.59
N VAL A 69 -6.04 -10.52 -2.64
CA VAL A 69 -6.21 -11.64 -1.69
C VAL A 69 -5.76 -11.19 -0.30
N ILE A 70 -4.62 -10.49 -0.24
CA ILE A 70 -4.02 -9.95 0.98
C ILE A 70 -4.95 -8.92 1.66
N THR A 71 -5.71 -8.10 0.92
CA THR A 71 -6.70 -7.18 1.51
C THR A 71 -7.76 -7.90 2.31
N SER A 72 -8.13 -9.11 1.94
CA SER A 72 -9.17 -9.86 2.65
C SER A 72 -8.72 -10.22 4.08
N TRP A 73 -7.41 -10.27 4.32
CA TRP A 73 -6.83 -10.56 5.64
C TRP A 73 -6.44 -9.30 6.42
N ILE A 74 -5.81 -8.33 5.75
CA ILE A 74 -5.22 -7.14 6.40
C ILE A 74 -6.16 -5.92 6.37
N GLY A 75 -7.15 -5.92 5.48
CA GLY A 75 -8.04 -4.79 5.23
C GLY A 75 -7.51 -3.77 4.20
N ASN A 76 -6.19 -3.66 4.00
CA ASN A 76 -5.59 -2.72 3.05
C ASN A 76 -4.28 -3.26 2.41
N GLY A 77 -4.39 -4.27 1.55
CA GLY A 77 -3.26 -4.79 0.76
C GLY A 77 -3.17 -4.24 -0.67
N ILE A 78 -4.30 -4.02 -1.33
CA ILE A 78 -4.38 -3.74 -2.77
C ILE A 78 -3.98 -2.30 -3.05
N ASP A 79 -4.34 -1.36 -2.18
CA ASP A 79 -4.04 0.07 -2.37
C ASP A 79 -2.53 0.29 -2.28
N VAL A 80 -1.90 -0.34 -1.28
CA VAL A 80 -0.45 -0.35 -1.10
C VAL A 80 0.26 -1.04 -2.26
N MET A 81 -0.18 -2.23 -2.69
CA MET A 81 0.45 -2.94 -3.81
C MET A 81 0.32 -2.19 -5.14
N PHE A 82 -0.83 -1.56 -5.37
CA PHE A 82 -1.06 -0.72 -6.53
C PHE A 82 -0.16 0.51 -6.53
N PHE A 83 -0.04 1.19 -5.39
CA PHE A 83 0.88 2.32 -5.21
C PHE A 83 2.35 1.90 -5.44
N CYS A 84 2.75 0.74 -4.92
CA CYS A 84 4.08 0.18 -5.14
C CYS A 84 4.36 -0.07 -6.62
N ALA A 85 3.40 -0.65 -7.33
CA ALA A 85 3.53 -0.96 -8.74
C ALA A 85 3.67 0.31 -9.60
N LEU A 86 2.89 1.37 -9.31
CA LEU A 86 2.99 2.64 -10.03
C LEU A 86 4.39 3.26 -9.92
N ILE A 87 4.99 3.24 -8.74
CA ILE A 87 6.28 3.88 -8.50
C ILE A 87 7.45 3.05 -9.03
N LEU A 88 7.40 1.72 -8.90
CA LEU A 88 8.51 0.84 -9.28
C LEU A 88 8.42 0.38 -10.75
N ILE A 89 7.27 -0.15 -11.17
CA ILE A 89 7.10 -0.77 -12.49
C ILE A 89 6.84 0.29 -13.57
N PHE A 90 5.97 1.26 -13.25
CA PHE A 90 5.63 2.34 -14.16
C PHE A 90 6.55 3.55 -14.00
N SER A 91 7.38 3.59 -12.95
CA SER A 91 8.32 4.69 -12.69
C SER A 91 7.66 6.07 -12.65
N GLU A 92 6.38 6.12 -12.26
CA GLU A 92 5.59 7.35 -12.22
C GLU A 92 6.10 8.29 -11.12
N SER A 93 5.86 9.59 -11.27
CA SER A 93 6.15 10.55 -10.19
C SER A 93 5.36 10.20 -8.93
N GLU A 94 5.95 10.41 -7.76
CA GLU A 94 5.30 10.08 -6.49
C GLU A 94 4.02 10.90 -6.28
N SER A 95 3.98 12.14 -6.74
CA SER A 95 2.76 12.96 -6.70
C SER A 95 1.60 12.36 -7.50
N ILE A 96 1.85 11.95 -8.75
CA ILE A 96 0.84 11.32 -9.60
C ILE A 96 0.47 9.93 -9.06
N ALA A 97 1.44 9.15 -8.58
CA ALA A 97 1.19 7.84 -8.00
C ALA A 97 0.32 7.94 -6.72
N THR A 98 0.55 8.96 -5.89
CA THR A 98 -0.25 9.15 -4.67
C THR A 98 -1.67 9.58 -5.01
N ALA A 99 -1.84 10.50 -5.96
CA ALA A 99 -3.16 10.94 -6.41
C ALA A 99 -3.98 9.78 -7.00
N SER A 100 -3.36 8.97 -7.87
CA SER A 100 -4.02 7.81 -8.48
C SER A 100 -4.32 6.71 -7.46
N ALA A 101 -3.43 6.44 -6.51
CA ALA A 101 -3.70 5.48 -5.44
C ALA A 101 -4.87 5.89 -4.55
N VAL A 102 -5.03 7.18 -4.23
CA VAL A 102 -6.17 7.66 -3.44
C VAL A 102 -7.50 7.44 -4.19
N VAL A 103 -7.53 7.65 -5.50
CA VAL A 103 -8.72 7.37 -6.33
C VAL A 103 -9.04 5.88 -6.35
N VAL A 104 -8.02 5.02 -6.52
CA VAL A 104 -8.22 3.57 -6.48
C VAL A 104 -8.70 3.10 -5.11
N MET A 105 -8.13 3.65 -4.04
CA MET A 105 -8.51 3.35 -2.66
C MET A 105 -9.96 3.74 -2.35
N SER A 106 -10.45 4.87 -2.86
CA SER A 106 -11.84 5.28 -2.67
C SER A 106 -12.81 4.34 -3.39
N LEU A 107 -12.49 3.95 -4.64
CA LEU A 107 -13.29 2.99 -5.41
C LEU A 107 -13.36 1.63 -4.72
N ILE A 108 -12.23 1.14 -4.20
CA ILE A 108 -12.14 -0.15 -3.53
C ILE A 108 -12.92 -0.13 -2.21
N SER A 109 -12.86 0.97 -1.45
CA SER A 109 -13.66 1.14 -0.25
C SER A 109 -15.15 1.11 -0.54
N ILE A 110 -15.62 1.78 -1.61
CA ILE A 110 -17.03 1.77 -2.02
C ILE A 110 -17.44 0.34 -2.39
N PHE A 111 -16.66 -0.34 -3.23
CA PHE A 111 -16.95 -1.69 -3.68
C PHE A 111 -16.99 -2.70 -2.52
N SER A 112 -16.00 -2.63 -1.62
CA SER A 112 -15.94 -3.45 -0.42
C SER A 112 -17.14 -3.23 0.50
N THR A 113 -17.56 -1.98 0.67
CA THR A 113 -18.73 -1.63 1.50
C THR A 113 -20.02 -2.22 0.92
N ILE A 114 -20.23 -2.10 -0.40
CA ILE A 114 -21.42 -2.65 -1.07
C ILE A 114 -21.49 -4.17 -0.91
N ILE A 115 -20.36 -4.88 -1.08
CA ILE A 115 -20.30 -6.34 -0.92
C ILE A 115 -20.58 -6.76 0.52
N ASN A 116 -19.95 -6.11 1.50
CA ASN A 116 -20.15 -6.43 2.91
C ASN A 116 -21.59 -6.14 3.37
N PHE A 117 -22.21 -5.10 2.82
CA PHE A 117 -23.63 -4.80 3.07
C PHE A 117 -24.56 -5.86 2.47
N SER A 118 -24.30 -6.25 1.22
CA SER A 118 -25.09 -7.27 0.50
C SER A 118 -24.99 -8.67 1.15
N THR A 119 -23.82 -9.00 1.70
CA THR A 119 -23.58 -10.28 2.40
C THR A 119 -24.05 -10.30 3.85
N GLY A 120 -24.54 -9.17 4.39
CA GLY A 120 -24.95 -9.06 5.79
C GLY A 120 -23.79 -9.10 6.79
N ASN A 121 -22.54 -9.08 6.33
CA ASN A 121 -21.33 -9.11 7.14
C ASN A 121 -20.94 -7.69 7.60
N TYR A 122 -21.80 -7.05 8.41
CA TYR A 122 -21.47 -5.76 9.01
C TYR A 122 -21.76 -5.76 10.51
N SER A 123 -20.83 -5.18 11.28
CA SER A 123 -21.06 -4.89 12.69
C SER A 123 -21.63 -3.48 12.84
N THR A 124 -22.40 -3.24 13.90
CA THR A 124 -22.94 -1.89 14.23
C THR A 124 -21.82 -0.87 14.35
N HIS A 125 -20.72 -1.24 15.01
CA HIS A 125 -19.52 -0.39 15.13
C HIS A 125 -18.86 -0.08 13.79
N THR A 126 -18.87 -1.00 12.82
CA THR A 126 -18.31 -0.75 11.48
C THR A 126 -19.08 0.38 10.77
N LEU A 127 -20.40 0.42 10.92
CA LEU A 127 -21.25 1.45 10.31
C LEU A 127 -21.03 2.83 10.97
N GLU A 128 -20.88 2.86 12.28
CA GLU A 128 -20.54 4.07 13.05
C GLU A 128 -19.19 4.64 12.60
N TYR A 129 -18.16 3.80 12.49
CA TYR A 129 -16.85 4.23 12.01
C TYR A 129 -16.88 4.69 10.55
N LEU A 130 -17.63 4.00 9.69
CA LEU A 130 -17.78 4.38 8.29
C LEU A 130 -18.43 5.76 8.17
N SER A 131 -19.56 5.98 8.85
CA SER A 131 -20.29 7.25 8.82
C SER A 131 -19.47 8.43 9.36
N ALA A 132 -18.68 8.21 10.42
CA ALA A 132 -17.76 9.23 10.95
C ALA A 132 -16.59 9.54 9.99
N THR A 133 -16.13 8.55 9.21
CA THR A 133 -14.95 8.68 8.35
C THR A 133 -15.25 9.33 7.00
N ILE A 134 -16.45 9.10 6.44
CA ILE A 134 -16.87 9.65 5.14
C ILE A 134 -16.63 11.18 5.01
N PRO A 135 -17.14 12.04 5.92
CA PRO A 135 -16.97 13.49 5.76
C PRO A 135 -15.50 13.89 5.81
N ILE A 136 -14.72 13.26 6.70
CA ILE A 136 -13.30 13.54 6.86
C ILE A 136 -12.55 13.22 5.55
N VAL A 137 -12.80 12.04 4.96
CA VAL A 137 -12.12 11.63 3.72
C VAL A 137 -12.52 12.52 2.54
N ILE A 138 -13.80 12.88 2.40
CA ILE A 138 -14.28 13.73 1.29
C ILE A 138 -13.57 15.09 1.26
N PHE A 139 -13.29 15.70 2.42
CA PHE A 139 -12.61 17.00 2.48
C PHE A 139 -11.08 16.87 2.48
N PHE A 140 -10.52 15.97 3.30
CA PHE A 140 -9.07 15.92 3.51
C PHE A 140 -8.32 15.19 2.40
N ALA A 141 -8.91 14.21 1.72
CA ALA A 141 -8.26 13.52 0.62
C ALA A 141 -7.95 14.45 -0.58
N PRO A 142 -8.92 15.19 -1.16
CA PRO A 142 -8.61 16.10 -2.27
C PRO A 142 -7.69 17.25 -1.86
N LEU A 143 -7.86 17.78 -0.63
CA LEU A 143 -7.01 18.84 -0.11
C LEU A 143 -5.56 18.37 0.07
N GLY A 144 -5.37 17.15 0.56
CA GLY A 144 -4.07 16.49 0.66
C GLY A 144 -3.39 16.32 -0.69
N ILE A 145 -4.11 15.84 -1.71
CA ILE A 145 -3.59 15.70 -3.08
C ILE A 145 -3.19 17.06 -3.63
N MET A 146 -4.05 18.07 -3.50
CA MET A 146 -3.79 19.41 -4.03
C MET A 146 -2.55 20.06 -3.39
N TYR A 147 -2.34 19.84 -2.09
CA TYR A 147 -1.14 20.29 -1.38
C TYR A 147 0.11 19.49 -1.80
N ALA A 148 -0.01 18.18 -1.94
CA ALA A 148 1.07 17.29 -2.34
C ALA A 148 1.60 17.63 -3.75
N THR A 149 0.70 17.82 -4.72
CA THR A 149 1.05 18.19 -6.10
C THR A 149 1.76 19.54 -6.18
N LYS A 150 1.39 20.51 -5.32
CA LYS A 150 2.06 21.83 -5.27
C LYS A 150 3.48 21.80 -4.71
N ARG A 151 3.78 20.90 -3.76
CA ARG A 151 5.09 20.83 -3.09
C ARG A 151 6.14 20.00 -3.83
N GLY A 152 5.70 19.13 -4.73
CA GLY A 152 6.55 18.29 -5.58
C GLY A 152 6.97 16.95 -4.94
N ASP A 153 7.55 16.07 -5.75
CA ASP A 153 7.79 14.66 -5.41
C ASP A 153 8.74 14.46 -4.22
N LEU A 154 9.72 15.36 -4.04
CA LEU A 154 10.66 15.26 -2.92
C LEU A 154 9.95 15.42 -1.57
N PHE A 155 8.96 16.31 -1.50
CA PHE A 155 8.17 16.52 -0.30
C PHE A 155 7.36 15.27 0.04
N ILE A 156 6.68 14.70 -0.96
CA ILE A 156 5.85 13.49 -0.80
C ILE A 156 6.71 12.31 -0.37
N ARG A 157 7.87 12.11 -1.00
CA ARG A 157 8.79 11.02 -0.63
C ARG A 157 9.25 11.11 0.81
N LYS A 158 9.64 12.31 1.27
CA LYS A 158 10.07 12.53 2.66
C LYS A 158 8.92 12.33 3.64
N LEU A 159 7.73 12.85 3.30
CA LEU A 159 6.53 12.71 4.11
C LEU A 159 6.11 11.25 4.22
N LEU A 160 6.12 10.50 3.11
CA LEU A 160 5.82 9.08 3.09
C LEU A 160 6.82 8.32 3.96
N LEU A 161 8.13 8.50 3.75
CA LEU A 161 9.15 7.84 4.58
C LEU A 161 8.97 8.16 6.07
N LEU A 162 8.61 9.39 6.41
CA LEU A 162 8.34 9.80 7.79
C LEU A 162 7.10 9.09 8.36
N ILE A 163 5.99 9.07 7.63
CA ILE A 163 4.75 8.42 8.11
C ILE A 163 4.96 6.93 8.31
N VAL A 164 5.63 6.27 7.36
CA VAL A 164 5.84 4.82 7.42
C VAL A 164 6.82 4.44 8.52
N THR A 165 7.86 5.24 8.75
CA THR A 165 8.77 5.00 9.88
C THR A 165 8.07 5.18 11.21
N ILE A 166 7.24 6.22 11.38
CA ILE A 166 6.41 6.39 12.58
C ILE A 166 5.46 5.20 12.77
N GLN A 167 4.77 4.78 11.72
CA GLN A 167 3.86 3.62 11.77
C GLN A 167 4.59 2.36 12.26
N TYR A 168 5.78 2.09 11.71
CA TYR A 168 6.60 0.97 12.13
C TYR A 168 7.06 1.08 13.58
N LEU A 169 7.48 2.26 14.03
CA LEU A 169 7.89 2.48 15.42
C LEU A 169 6.74 2.23 16.41
N VAL A 170 5.52 2.64 16.06
CA VAL A 170 4.33 2.37 16.88
C VAL A 170 4.04 0.85 16.95
N VAL A 171 4.11 0.15 15.81
CA VAL A 171 3.93 -1.31 15.76
C VAL A 171 5.04 -2.03 16.53
N ALA A 172 6.29 -1.56 16.41
CA ALA A 172 7.43 -2.09 17.14
C ALA A 172 7.24 -1.94 18.64
N SER A 173 6.88 -0.74 19.10
CA SER A 173 6.67 -0.45 20.54
C SER A 173 5.56 -1.30 21.16
N THR A 174 4.53 -1.65 20.39
CA THR A 174 3.36 -2.37 20.90
C THR A 174 3.52 -3.89 20.84
N TYR A 175 4.21 -4.42 19.84
CA TYR A 175 4.21 -5.86 19.57
C TYR A 175 5.57 -6.55 19.62
N PHE A 176 6.69 -5.82 19.66
CA PHE A 176 8.04 -6.44 19.65
C PHE A 176 8.51 -6.94 21.02
N HIS A 177 7.68 -6.82 22.05
CA HIS A 177 7.94 -7.45 23.34
C HIS A 177 8.01 -9.00 23.24
N ILE A 178 7.42 -9.57 22.18
CA ILE A 178 7.47 -11.01 21.89
C ILE A 178 8.53 -11.27 20.82
N ILE A 179 9.52 -12.12 21.14
CA ILE A 179 10.65 -12.44 20.25
C ILE A 179 10.18 -12.99 18.89
N ASN A 180 9.14 -13.82 18.87
CA ASN A 180 8.60 -14.38 17.63
C ASN A 180 8.10 -13.28 16.65
N ASN A 181 7.51 -12.21 17.18
CA ASN A 181 7.02 -11.08 16.39
C ASN A 181 8.18 -10.27 15.79
N LEU A 182 9.28 -10.14 16.54
CA LEU A 182 10.49 -9.50 16.05
C LEU A 182 11.11 -10.32 14.92
N ILE A 183 11.22 -11.64 15.05
CA ILE A 183 11.73 -12.53 14.00
C ILE A 183 10.90 -12.37 12.71
N ILE A 184 9.57 -12.37 12.82
CA ILE A 184 8.67 -12.16 11.68
C ILE A 184 8.97 -10.83 10.98
N SER A 185 9.11 -9.73 11.72
CA SER A 185 9.43 -8.42 11.12
C SER A 185 10.75 -8.43 10.35
N VAL A 186 11.82 -9.00 10.94
CA VAL A 186 13.15 -9.07 10.30
C VAL A 186 13.11 -9.94 9.04
N CYS A 187 12.47 -11.10 9.09
CA CYS A 187 12.29 -11.96 7.92
C CYS A 187 11.54 -11.23 6.80
N VAL A 188 10.47 -10.51 7.12
CA VAL A 188 9.70 -9.75 6.12
C VAL A 188 10.52 -8.63 5.50
N ILE A 189 11.30 -7.89 6.29
CA ILE A 189 12.18 -6.84 5.78
C ILE A 189 13.24 -7.45 4.84
N LEU A 190 13.87 -8.56 5.23
CA LEU A 190 14.88 -9.21 4.39
C LEU A 190 14.30 -9.72 3.07
N ILE A 191 13.16 -10.43 3.11
CA ILE A 191 12.50 -10.96 1.92
C ILE A 191 12.07 -9.84 0.99
N SER A 192 11.44 -8.79 1.53
CA SER A 192 10.98 -7.65 0.73
C SER A 192 12.14 -6.84 0.16
N ALA A 193 13.23 -6.67 0.90
CA ALA A 193 14.44 -6.01 0.39
C ALA A 193 15.07 -6.80 -0.76
N LEU A 194 15.15 -8.13 -0.65
CA LEU A 194 15.67 -9.01 -1.69
C LEU A 194 14.80 -8.96 -2.95
N PHE A 195 13.47 -9.01 -2.79
CA PHE A 195 12.52 -8.85 -3.89
C PHE A 195 12.67 -7.51 -4.61
N LEU A 196 12.84 -6.42 -3.86
CA LEU A 196 13.03 -5.07 -4.43
C LEU A 196 14.38 -4.92 -5.12
N LEU A 197 15.42 -5.62 -4.66
CA LEU A 197 16.71 -5.69 -5.36
C LEU A 197 16.62 -6.48 -6.66
N LEU A 198 15.81 -7.55 -6.72
CA LEU A 198 15.61 -8.35 -7.94
C LEU A 198 14.85 -7.58 -9.04
N ILE A 199 13.96 -6.67 -8.66
CA ILE A 199 13.14 -5.88 -9.58
C ILE A 199 13.92 -4.75 -10.28
N ASN A 200 15.05 -4.32 -9.71
CA ASN A 200 15.72 -3.08 -10.06
C ASN A 200 17.10 -3.29 -10.67
#